data_AF-T0L5M1-F1
#
_entry.id   AF-T0L5M1-F1
#
_cell.length_a   1.000
_cell.length_b   1.000
_cell.length_c   1.000
_cell.angle_alpha   90.00
_cell.angle_beta   90.00
_cell.angle_gamma   90.00
#
_symmetry.space_group_name_H-M   'P 1'
#
loop_
_entity.id
_entity.type
_entity.pdbx_description
1 polymer ?
#
loop_
_entity_poly.entity_id
_entity_poly.type
_entity_poly.pdbx_seq_one_letter_code
_entity_poly.pdbx_strand_id
1 'polypeptide(L)'
;MYNDTTITPTSKHYLSLDKPLKQNYINQGLITLKTKSLITKTYLYTTSSINTLTAYKRFCGYEIYQNNEFLCYLRRNLIGSQYISKDIKVNFETSFFGRKKPRSFIVEHKFNKFINKEPFYNHETNSYSLNFNGRVTIPSVKNFQLVHPSDKTYLVLTFGKIGSDKYVMDYKFPFSAVVAFQVCLCAIDGKYFCD
;
A
#
# COMPACT_ATOMS: atom_id res chain seq x y z
N MET A 1 8.59 -42.89 -22.48
CA MET A 1 7.23 -43.34 -22.09
C MET A 1 7.06 -43.14 -20.61
N TYR A 2 6.50 -42.00 -20.21
CA TYR A 2 5.79 -41.83 -18.95
C TYR A 2 4.57 -40.97 -19.28
N ASN A 3 3.41 -41.47 -18.88
CA ASN A 3 2.11 -41.13 -19.45
C ASN A 3 1.68 -39.69 -19.16
N ASP A 4 1.35 -38.97 -20.23
CA ASP A 4 0.45 -37.82 -20.22
C ASP A 4 -0.89 -38.28 -19.64
N THR A 5 -1.12 -37.95 -18.36
CA THR A 5 -2.45 -38.06 -17.77
C THR A 5 -3.02 -36.64 -17.79
N THR A 6 -3.95 -36.46 -18.71
CA THR A 6 -4.81 -35.29 -18.89
C THR A 6 -5.30 -34.74 -17.55
N ILE A 7 -4.72 -33.63 -17.10
CA ILE A 7 -5.27 -32.82 -16.02
C ILE A 7 -6.34 -31.94 -16.64
N THR A 8 -7.59 -32.21 -16.29
CA THR A 8 -8.78 -31.42 -16.63
C THR A 8 -8.62 -29.94 -16.21
N PRO A 9 -9.08 -28.96 -17.02
CA PRO A 9 -8.94 -27.54 -16.71
C PRO A 9 -10.04 -27.10 -15.72
N THR A 10 -10.00 -27.59 -14.49
CA THR A 10 -11.00 -27.25 -13.45
C THR A 10 -10.41 -26.78 -12.12
N SER A 11 -9.14 -26.38 -12.09
CA SER A 11 -8.63 -25.54 -10.98
C SER A 11 -7.91 -24.32 -11.55
N LYS A 12 -8.68 -23.27 -11.82
CA LYS A 12 -8.11 -21.92 -11.92
C LYS A 12 -7.33 -21.67 -10.64
N HIS A 13 -6.01 -21.64 -10.74
CA HIS A 13 -5.14 -21.07 -9.72
C HIS A 13 -5.65 -19.66 -9.41
N TYR A 14 -6.43 -19.51 -8.35
CA TYR A 14 -6.64 -18.22 -7.72
C TYR A 14 -5.23 -17.73 -7.37
N LEU A 15 -4.76 -16.66 -8.02
CA LEU A 15 -3.61 -15.93 -7.53
C LEU A 15 -3.99 -15.44 -6.14
N SER A 16 -3.56 -16.21 -5.14
CA SER A 16 -3.76 -15.93 -3.74
C SER A 16 -3.09 -14.58 -3.49
N LEU A 17 -3.89 -13.52 -3.31
CA LEU A 17 -3.39 -12.15 -3.18
C LEU A 17 -2.62 -11.94 -1.86
N ASP A 18 -2.66 -12.93 -0.98
CA ASP A 18 -1.87 -13.05 0.24
C ASP A 18 -0.44 -13.59 -0.01
N LYS A 19 -0.17 -14.23 -1.15
CA LYS A 19 1.15 -14.74 -1.51
C LYS A 19 2.02 -13.63 -2.13
N PRO A 20 3.32 -13.59 -1.81
CA PRO A 20 4.25 -12.67 -2.46
C PRO A 20 4.26 -12.83 -3.98
N LEU A 21 4.47 -11.72 -4.68
CA LEU A 21 4.82 -11.77 -6.10
C LEU A 21 6.09 -12.59 -6.34
N LYS A 22 6.21 -13.19 -7.52
CA LYS A 22 7.50 -13.74 -7.96
C LYS A 22 8.50 -12.61 -8.21
N GLN A 23 9.79 -12.89 -8.03
CA GLN A 23 10.87 -11.95 -8.36
C GLN A 23 10.73 -11.45 -9.81
N ASN A 24 11.12 -10.20 -10.06
CA ASN A 24 11.08 -9.52 -11.37
C ASN A 24 9.68 -9.20 -11.94
N TYR A 25 8.60 -9.59 -11.26
CA TYR A 25 7.25 -9.17 -11.63
C TYR A 25 6.82 -7.92 -10.86
N ILE A 26 6.03 -7.10 -11.54
CA ILE A 26 5.36 -5.94 -10.97
C ILE A 26 3.87 -6.17 -11.16
N ASN A 27 3.10 -6.11 -10.08
CA ASN A 27 1.65 -6.07 -10.20
C ASN A 27 1.18 -4.63 -10.09
N GLN A 28 0.48 -4.16 -11.12
CA GLN A 28 -0.04 -2.80 -11.18
C GLN A 28 -1.55 -2.82 -10.90
N GLY A 29 -2.00 -1.88 -10.08
CA GLY A 29 -3.41 -1.83 -9.71
C GLY A 29 -3.82 -0.47 -9.18
N LEU A 30 -5.10 -0.40 -8.82
CA LEU A 30 -5.76 0.82 -8.39
C LEU A 30 -6.49 0.59 -7.08
N ILE A 31 -6.36 1.53 -6.15
CA ILE A 31 -7.23 1.65 -4.99
C ILE A 31 -8.27 2.73 -5.28
N THR A 32 -9.55 2.39 -5.13
CA THR A 32 -10.67 3.32 -5.29
C THR A 32 -11.47 3.38 -3.99
N LEU A 33 -11.74 4.59 -3.49
CA LEU A 33 -12.74 4.80 -2.43
C LEU A 33 -14.14 4.68 -3.05
N LYS A 34 -14.88 3.65 -2.67
CA LYS A 34 -16.22 3.32 -3.21
C LYS A 34 -17.33 4.05 -2.49
N THR A 35 -17.26 4.11 -1.17
CA THR A 35 -18.27 4.76 -0.33
C THR A 35 -17.62 5.87 0.46
N LYS A 36 -18.20 7.05 0.41
CA LYS A 36 -17.73 8.25 1.11
C LYS A 36 -18.84 8.76 2.01
N SER A 37 -19.14 8.03 3.08
CA SER A 37 -19.97 8.57 4.16
C SER A 37 -19.07 9.01 5.33
N LEU A 38 -19.62 9.82 6.23
CA LEU A 38 -18.95 10.22 7.47
C LEU A 38 -18.63 9.01 8.37
N ILE A 39 -19.43 7.94 8.26
CA ILE A 39 -19.40 6.79 9.17
C ILE A 39 -18.70 5.59 8.53
N THR A 40 -18.82 5.45 7.21
CA THR A 40 -18.36 4.29 6.44
C THR A 40 -17.54 4.73 5.23
N LYS A 41 -16.27 4.29 5.22
CA LYS A 41 -15.39 4.40 4.06
C LYS A 41 -14.96 3.00 3.63
N THR A 42 -15.14 2.70 2.36
CA THR A 42 -14.79 1.40 1.78
C THR A 42 -13.80 1.61 0.65
N TYR A 43 -12.66 0.94 0.73
CA TYR A 43 -11.60 0.99 -0.28
C TYR A 43 -11.57 -0.34 -1.03
N LEU A 44 -11.53 -0.27 -2.36
CA LEU A 44 -11.42 -1.43 -3.22
C LEU A 44 -10.10 -1.37 -3.96
N TYR A 45 -9.28 -2.41 -3.83
CA TYR A 45 -8.13 -2.64 -4.69
C TYR A 45 -8.50 -3.55 -5.85
N THR A 46 -8.25 -3.08 -7.07
CA THR A 46 -8.49 -3.83 -8.31
C THR A 46 -7.24 -3.88 -9.17
N THR A 47 -7.07 -4.98 -9.89
CA THR A 47 -6.01 -5.19 -10.89
C THR A 47 -6.65 -5.62 -12.20
N SER A 48 -5.86 -5.90 -13.23
CA SER A 48 -6.32 -6.57 -14.44
C SER A 48 -6.88 -7.98 -14.18
N SER A 49 -6.60 -8.57 -13.01
CA SER A 49 -7.14 -9.86 -12.60
C SER A 49 -8.51 -9.73 -11.92
N ILE A 50 -9.27 -10.83 -11.91
CA ILE A 50 -10.62 -10.90 -11.29
C ILE A 50 -10.56 -10.73 -9.76
N ASN A 51 -9.42 -11.02 -9.12
CA ASN A 51 -9.30 -10.98 -7.67
C ASN A 51 -9.21 -9.53 -7.17
N THR A 52 -10.00 -9.23 -6.14
CA THR A 52 -10.06 -7.89 -5.54
C THR A 52 -9.85 -7.97 -4.03
N LEU A 53 -9.35 -6.88 -3.44
CA LEU A 53 -9.32 -6.71 -1.99
C LEU A 53 -10.25 -5.56 -1.61
N THR A 54 -11.02 -5.77 -0.54
CA THR A 54 -11.91 -4.78 0.02
C THR A 54 -11.46 -4.45 1.44
N ALA A 55 -11.35 -3.17 1.76
CA ALA A 55 -11.08 -2.71 3.11
C ALA A 55 -12.21 -1.81 3.63
N TYR A 56 -12.75 -2.17 4.79
CA TYR A 56 -13.75 -1.39 5.50
C TYR A 56 -13.06 -0.59 6.59
N LYS A 57 -13.20 0.74 6.54
CA LYS A 57 -12.69 1.63 7.58
C LYS A 57 -13.44 1.39 8.89
N ARG A 58 -12.68 1.20 9.96
CA ARG A 58 -13.16 1.16 11.35
C ARG A 58 -12.54 2.33 12.12
N PHE A 59 -13.06 2.62 13.31
CA PHE A 59 -12.57 3.71 14.16
C PHE A 59 -11.05 3.60 14.43
N CYS A 60 -10.60 2.43 14.89
CA CYS A 60 -9.19 2.12 15.17
C CYS A 60 -8.54 1.22 14.11
N GLY A 61 -8.85 1.44 12.82
CA GLY A 61 -8.13 0.76 11.74
C GLY A 61 -9.02 0.31 10.59
N TYR A 62 -8.79 -0.91 10.11
CA TYR A 62 -9.48 -1.49 8.97
C TYR A 62 -9.72 -2.99 9.16
N GLU A 63 -10.78 -3.48 8.53
CA GLU A 63 -10.96 -4.90 8.22
C GLU A 63 -10.74 -5.11 6.74
N ILE A 64 -10.03 -6.18 6.37
CA ILE A 64 -9.63 -6.47 5.00
C ILE A 64 -10.16 -7.83 4.60
N TYR A 65 -10.73 -7.87 3.39
CA TYR A 65 -11.40 -9.03 2.80
C TYR A 65 -10.88 -9.27 1.38
N GLN A 66 -10.94 -10.52 0.95
CA GLN A 66 -10.76 -10.91 -0.45
C GLN A 66 -12.01 -11.69 -0.88
N ASN A 67 -12.68 -11.24 -1.94
CA ASN A 67 -13.88 -11.93 -2.46
C ASN A 67 -14.93 -12.25 -1.36
N ASN A 68 -15.15 -11.30 -0.43
CA ASN A 68 -16.01 -11.41 0.77
C ASN A 68 -15.53 -12.32 1.90
N GLU A 69 -14.39 -12.99 1.75
CA GLU A 69 -13.75 -13.73 2.84
C GLU A 69 -12.87 -12.81 3.69
N PHE A 70 -13.01 -12.88 5.01
CA PHE A 70 -12.20 -12.09 5.93
C PHE A 70 -10.74 -12.56 5.92
N LEU A 71 -9.80 -11.61 5.81
CA LEU A 71 -8.37 -11.91 5.81
C LEU A 71 -7.66 -11.47 7.08
N CYS A 72 -7.81 -10.20 7.47
CA CYS A 72 -7.13 -9.65 8.64
C CYS A 72 -7.71 -8.31 9.10
N TYR A 73 -7.32 -7.95 10.33
CA TYR A 73 -7.41 -6.58 10.83
C TYR A 73 -6.10 -5.83 10.58
N LEU A 74 -6.20 -4.55 10.26
CA LEU A 74 -5.10 -3.58 10.34
C LEU A 74 -5.47 -2.58 11.44
N ARG A 75 -4.89 -2.71 12.62
CA ARG A 75 -5.19 -1.89 13.80
C ARG A 75 -4.29 -0.67 13.84
N ARG A 76 -4.77 0.45 14.38
CA ARG A 76 -3.97 1.66 14.60
C ARG A 76 -4.04 2.15 16.04
N ASN A 77 -3.02 2.88 16.48
CA ASN A 77 -3.11 3.66 17.72
C ASN A 77 -4.01 4.91 17.53
N LEU A 78 -4.47 5.53 18.63
CA LEU A 78 -5.40 6.66 18.58
C LEU A 78 -4.89 7.84 17.74
N ILE A 79 -3.59 8.14 17.86
CA ILE A 79 -2.91 9.21 17.11
C ILE A 79 -2.86 8.90 15.60
N GLY A 80 -2.80 7.63 15.21
CA GLY A 80 -2.61 7.21 13.83
C GLY A 80 -1.14 7.28 13.39
N SER A 81 -0.20 7.25 14.34
CA SER A 81 1.23 7.17 14.07
C SER A 81 1.74 5.74 13.95
N GLN A 82 0.99 4.75 14.45
CA GLN A 82 1.37 3.33 14.36
C GLN A 82 0.20 2.49 13.86
N TYR A 83 0.51 1.52 12.99
CA TYR A 83 -0.41 0.52 12.50
C TYR A 83 0.21 -0.88 12.63
N ILE A 84 -0.59 -1.87 13.00
CA ILE A 84 -0.17 -3.26 13.22
C ILE A 84 -1.18 -4.21 12.60
N SER A 85 -0.68 -5.24 11.93
CA SER A 85 -1.40 -6.44 11.54
C SER A 85 -0.53 -7.67 11.78
N LYS A 86 -1.03 -8.87 11.46
CA LYS A 86 -0.28 -10.13 11.57
C LYS A 86 1.02 -10.12 10.77
N ASP A 87 1.03 -9.46 9.61
CA ASP A 87 2.14 -9.50 8.67
C ASP A 87 3.00 -8.23 8.67
N ILE A 88 2.50 -7.12 9.23
CA ILE A 88 3.17 -5.83 9.13
C ILE A 88 3.08 -4.99 10.40
N LYS A 89 4.07 -4.12 10.59
CA LYS A 89 4.01 -2.97 11.49
C LYS A 89 4.48 -1.73 10.76
N VAL A 90 3.70 -0.66 10.81
CA VAL A 90 4.01 0.63 10.18
C VAL A 90 4.14 1.69 11.26
N ASN A 91 5.27 2.39 11.29
CA ASN A 91 5.51 3.49 12.23
C ASN A 91 5.81 4.77 11.44
N PHE A 92 5.01 5.80 11.66
CA PHE A 92 5.20 7.14 11.11
C PHE A 92 5.94 8.02 12.12
N GLU A 93 6.92 8.78 11.64
CA GLU A 93 7.63 9.76 12.46
C GLU A 93 6.67 10.85 12.94
N THR A 94 6.52 10.97 14.26
CA THR A 94 5.75 12.03 14.92
C THR A 94 6.68 13.19 15.23
N SER A 95 6.32 14.40 14.79
CA SER A 95 6.97 15.64 15.21
C SER A 95 5.93 16.52 15.86
N PHE A 96 6.24 17.04 17.05
CA PHE A 96 5.40 18.00 17.78
C PHE A 96 5.69 19.45 17.39
N PHE A 97 6.83 19.70 16.76
CA PHE A 97 7.20 21.01 16.22
C PHE A 97 7.09 20.98 14.69
N GLY A 98 6.60 22.09 14.11
CA GLY A 98 6.26 22.21 12.69
C GLY A 98 7.31 21.60 11.75
N ARG A 99 6.86 20.89 10.71
CA ARG A 99 7.74 20.10 9.84
C ARG A 99 8.23 20.91 8.65
N LYS A 100 9.55 20.89 8.41
CA LYS A 100 10.19 21.40 7.17
C LYS A 100 10.36 20.34 6.07
N LYS A 101 10.08 19.06 6.36
CA LYS A 101 10.26 17.92 5.43
C LYS A 101 9.05 16.98 5.42
N PRO A 102 8.80 16.26 4.31
CA PRO A 102 7.81 15.19 4.24
C PRO A 102 8.06 14.10 5.29
N ARG A 103 6.98 13.51 5.81
CA ARG A 103 7.04 12.58 6.94
C ARG A 103 7.71 11.26 6.55
N SER A 104 8.71 10.85 7.33
CA SER A 104 9.29 9.52 7.17
C SER A 104 8.43 8.45 7.85
N PHE A 105 8.46 7.23 7.34
CA PHE A 105 7.85 6.07 7.97
C PHE A 105 8.59 4.78 7.64
N ILE A 106 8.50 3.83 8.57
CA ILE A 106 9.12 2.51 8.50
C ILE A 106 8.02 1.47 8.41
N VAL A 107 8.21 0.49 7.52
CA VAL A 107 7.38 -0.71 7.41
C VAL A 107 8.24 -1.92 7.77
N GLU A 108 7.85 -2.63 8.81
CA GLU A 108 8.41 -3.92 9.19
C GLU A 108 7.52 -5.01 8.58
N HIS A 109 8.12 -5.93 7.82
CA HIS A 109 7.43 -7.07 7.23
C HIS A 109 8.33 -8.31 7.30
N LYS A 110 7.89 -9.32 8.06
CA LYS A 110 8.71 -10.50 8.40
C LYS A 110 10.06 -10.05 8.99
N PHE A 111 11.18 -10.49 8.43
CA PHE A 111 12.52 -10.16 8.87
C PHE A 111 13.12 -8.90 8.21
N ASN A 112 12.35 -8.20 7.37
CA ASN A 112 12.83 -7.05 6.61
C ASN A 112 12.21 -5.74 7.08
N LYS A 113 12.99 -4.67 6.94
CA LYS A 113 12.54 -3.29 7.16
C LYS A 113 12.56 -2.54 5.83
N PHE A 114 11.54 -1.74 5.59
CA PHE A 114 11.40 -0.90 4.42
C PHE A 114 11.14 0.54 4.86
N ILE A 115 11.61 1.49 4.06
CA ILE A 115 11.46 2.91 4.33
C ILE A 115 10.85 3.61 3.13
N ASN A 116 10.13 4.70 3.38
CA ASN A 116 9.73 5.55 2.27
C ASN A 116 10.97 6.21 1.65
N LYS A 117 11.01 6.25 0.32
CA LYS A 117 12.05 6.93 -0.41
C LYS A 117 12.00 8.41 -0.09
N GLU A 118 13.16 8.98 0.21
CA GLU A 118 13.29 10.41 0.45
C GLU A 118 13.02 11.17 -0.85
N PRO A 119 12.16 12.21 -0.82
CA PRO A 119 11.92 13.04 -1.98
C PRO A 119 13.15 13.89 -2.30
N PHE A 120 13.35 14.12 -3.59
CA PHE A 120 14.31 15.12 -4.04
C PHE A 120 13.77 16.51 -3.72
N TYR A 121 14.61 17.36 -3.14
CA TYR A 121 14.28 18.77 -2.92
C TYR A 121 14.72 19.59 -4.13
N ASN A 122 13.74 20.22 -4.79
CA ASN A 122 13.99 21.15 -5.88
C ASN A 122 14.10 22.56 -5.31
N HIS A 123 15.28 23.16 -5.42
CA HIS A 123 15.57 24.52 -4.95
C HIS A 123 14.84 25.61 -5.75
N GLU A 124 14.61 25.40 -7.05
CA GLU A 124 13.96 26.37 -7.93
C GLU A 124 12.48 26.52 -7.60
N THR A 125 11.81 25.40 -7.32
CA THR A 125 10.39 25.38 -6.95
C THR A 125 10.16 25.37 -5.45
N ASN A 126 11.22 25.39 -4.64
CA ASN A 126 11.20 25.25 -3.18
C ASN A 126 10.26 24.11 -2.71
N SER A 127 10.38 22.93 -3.34
CA SER A 127 9.43 21.84 -3.12
C SER A 127 10.06 20.46 -3.17
N TYR A 128 9.45 19.52 -2.45
CA TYR A 128 9.86 18.13 -2.43
C TYR A 128 9.07 17.32 -3.46
N SER A 129 9.78 16.57 -4.31
CA SER A 129 9.19 15.78 -5.38
C SER A 129 9.77 14.37 -5.46
N LEU A 130 8.95 13.41 -5.88
CA LEU A 130 9.36 12.05 -6.24
C LEU A 130 9.02 11.82 -7.72
N ASN A 131 9.92 11.14 -8.44
CA ASN A 131 9.64 10.75 -9.81
C ASN A 131 8.81 9.46 -9.84
N PHE A 132 7.56 9.57 -10.31
CA PHE A 132 6.64 8.46 -10.48
C PHE A 132 6.52 7.98 -11.94
N ASN A 133 7.35 8.50 -12.86
CA ASN A 133 7.35 8.15 -14.29
C ASN A 133 5.94 8.22 -14.91
N GLY A 134 5.18 9.27 -14.58
CA GLY A 134 3.80 9.46 -15.05
C GLY A 134 2.73 8.57 -14.41
N ARG A 135 3.09 7.62 -13.51
CA ARG A 135 2.11 6.75 -12.83
C ARG A 135 1.24 7.51 -11.83
N VAL A 136 1.80 8.54 -11.18
CA VAL A 136 1.09 9.39 -10.22
C VAL A 136 0.99 10.78 -10.81
N THR A 137 -0.23 11.31 -10.89
CA THR A 137 -0.54 12.54 -11.64
C THR A 137 -1.05 13.67 -10.77
N ILE A 138 -1.42 13.40 -9.50
CA ILE A 138 -1.94 14.41 -8.58
C ILE A 138 -1.00 14.57 -7.38
N PRO A 139 -0.51 15.79 -7.09
CA PRO A 139 0.26 16.08 -5.88
C PRO A 139 -0.51 15.74 -4.60
N SER A 140 0.15 15.08 -3.65
CA SER A 140 -0.43 14.75 -2.36
C SER A 140 0.64 14.35 -1.35
N VAL A 141 0.47 14.73 -0.08
CA VAL A 141 1.26 14.22 1.06
C VAL A 141 1.14 12.70 1.26
N LYS A 142 0.18 12.07 0.59
CA LYS A 142 -0.05 10.62 0.61
C LYS A 142 0.82 9.87 -0.40
N ASN A 143 1.43 10.56 -1.36
CA ASN A 143 2.21 9.92 -2.41
C ASN A 143 3.56 9.45 -1.83
N PHE A 144 3.93 8.20 -2.09
CA PHE A 144 5.21 7.66 -1.64
C PHE A 144 5.70 6.53 -2.56
N GLN A 145 7.01 6.29 -2.49
CA GLN A 145 7.64 5.06 -2.95
C GLN A 145 8.29 4.38 -1.74
N LEU A 146 8.25 3.06 -1.68
CA LEU A 146 8.85 2.27 -0.60
C LEU A 146 10.03 1.47 -1.14
N VAL A 147 11.13 1.48 -0.40
CA VAL A 147 12.39 0.83 -0.79
C VAL A 147 12.98 0.04 0.37
N HIS A 148 13.88 -0.89 0.05
CA HIS A 148 14.72 -1.51 1.06
C HIS A 148 15.88 -0.55 1.42
N PRO A 149 16.26 -0.38 2.70
CA PRO A 149 17.34 0.54 3.08
C PRO A 149 18.68 0.25 2.40
N SER A 150 19.00 -1.03 2.18
CA SER A 150 20.24 -1.45 1.51
C SER A 150 20.19 -1.32 -0.02
N ASP A 151 19.01 -1.17 -0.61
CA ASP A 151 18.84 -0.95 -2.05
C ASP A 151 17.70 0.05 -2.29
N LYS A 152 18.09 1.33 -2.35
CA LYS A 152 17.17 2.45 -2.59
C LYS A 152 16.70 2.55 -4.05
N THR A 153 17.27 1.75 -4.96
CA THR A 153 16.88 1.72 -6.38
C THR A 153 15.72 0.76 -6.62
N TYR A 154 15.64 -0.30 -5.82
CA TYR A 154 14.56 -1.28 -5.89
C TYR A 154 13.27 -0.76 -5.21
N LEU A 155 12.35 -0.27 -6.04
CA LEU A 155 11.02 0.17 -5.62
C LEU A 155 10.12 -1.03 -5.34
N VAL A 156 9.85 -1.31 -4.07
CA VAL A 156 9.00 -2.42 -3.61
C VAL A 156 7.52 -2.08 -3.74
N LEU A 157 7.16 -0.82 -3.49
CA LEU A 157 5.78 -0.32 -3.55
C LEU A 157 5.78 1.12 -4.05
N THR A 158 4.96 1.39 -5.07
CA THR A 158 4.66 2.75 -5.55
C THR A 158 3.19 3.04 -5.29
N PHE A 159 2.92 4.11 -4.55
CA PHE A 159 1.57 4.53 -4.22
C PHE A 159 1.41 6.03 -4.45
N GLY A 160 0.30 6.43 -5.07
CA GLY A 160 0.00 7.84 -5.20
C GLY A 160 -1.32 8.16 -5.88
N LYS A 161 -1.74 9.41 -5.72
CA LYS A 161 -3.05 9.91 -6.12
C LYS A 161 -3.11 10.17 -7.64
N ILE A 162 -4.21 9.72 -8.25
CA ILE A 162 -4.50 9.96 -9.68
C ILE A 162 -5.90 10.54 -9.92
N GLY A 163 -6.72 10.62 -8.88
CA GLY A 163 -8.05 11.24 -8.90
C GLY A 163 -8.47 11.62 -7.48
N SER A 164 -9.65 12.22 -7.30
CA SER A 164 -10.17 12.60 -5.98
C SER A 164 -10.15 11.43 -4.99
N ASP A 165 -10.57 10.27 -5.48
CA ASP A 165 -10.88 9.06 -4.72
C ASP A 165 -10.21 7.82 -5.35
N LYS A 166 -9.14 8.03 -6.13
CA LYS A 166 -8.40 6.98 -6.84
C LYS A 166 -6.90 7.14 -6.65
N TYR A 167 -6.23 6.01 -6.43
CA TYR A 167 -4.80 5.92 -6.19
C TYR A 167 -4.21 4.75 -6.98
N VAL A 168 -2.99 4.92 -7.47
CA VAL A 168 -2.17 3.82 -7.98
C VAL A 168 -1.59 3.04 -6.80
N MET A 169 -1.52 1.72 -6.95
CA MET A 169 -0.79 0.82 -6.07
C MET A 169 -0.10 -0.23 -6.94
N ASP A 170 1.19 -0.02 -7.17
CA ASP A 170 2.05 -0.93 -7.91
C ASP A 170 3.05 -1.56 -6.93
N TYR A 171 3.14 -2.89 -6.86
CA TYR A 171 4.01 -3.57 -5.91
C TYR A 171 4.84 -4.69 -6.55
N LYS A 172 5.93 -5.04 -5.89
CA LYS A 172 6.88 -6.09 -6.29
C LYS A 172 7.17 -7.03 -5.12
N PHE A 173 7.89 -8.12 -5.38
CA PHE A 173 8.49 -8.93 -4.33
C PHE A 173 9.26 -8.04 -3.33
N PRO A 174 9.20 -8.29 -2.01
CA PRO A 174 8.60 -9.44 -1.33
C PRO A 174 7.13 -9.26 -0.94
N PHE A 175 6.45 -8.23 -1.44
CA PHE A 175 5.08 -7.94 -1.01
C PHE A 175 4.06 -8.82 -1.73
N SER A 176 3.05 -9.21 -0.97
CA SER A 176 1.77 -9.65 -1.51
C SER A 176 0.83 -8.46 -1.71
N ALA A 177 -0.27 -8.65 -2.42
CA ALA A 177 -1.24 -7.57 -2.60
C ALA A 177 -1.86 -7.15 -1.26
N VAL A 178 -2.09 -8.11 -0.35
CA VAL A 178 -2.61 -7.86 1.00
C VAL A 178 -1.65 -7.00 1.83
N VAL A 179 -0.34 -7.29 1.78
CA VAL A 179 0.69 -6.50 2.49
C VAL A 179 0.78 -5.08 1.90
N ALA A 180 0.88 -4.97 0.57
CA ALA A 180 0.94 -3.68 -0.12
C ALA A 180 -0.30 -2.82 0.17
N PHE A 181 -1.49 -3.42 0.12
CA PHE A 181 -2.75 -2.72 0.35
C PHE A 181 -2.84 -2.18 1.77
N GLN A 182 -2.43 -2.95 2.79
CA GLN A 182 -2.36 -2.48 4.16
C GLN A 182 -1.46 -1.24 4.32
N VAL A 183 -0.26 -1.26 3.73
CA VAL A 183 0.67 -0.12 3.79
C VAL A 183 0.05 1.12 3.12
N CYS A 184 -0.61 0.96 1.97
CA CYS A 184 -1.31 2.06 1.30
C CYS A 184 -2.46 2.63 2.14
N LEU A 185 -3.24 1.78 2.82
CA LEU A 185 -4.31 2.22 3.72
C LEU A 185 -3.76 3.08 4.88
N CYS A 186 -2.60 2.75 5.43
CA CYS A 186 -1.93 3.56 6.46
C CYS A 186 -1.59 4.99 5.98
N ALA A 187 -1.25 5.16 4.71
CA ALA A 187 -0.97 6.46 4.11
C ALA A 187 -2.25 7.25 3.80
N ILE A 188 -3.31 6.55 3.39
CA ILE A 188 -4.62 7.16 3.14
C ILE A 188 -5.25 7.69 4.44
N ASP A 189 -5.07 6.95 5.54
CA ASP A 189 -5.68 7.28 6.82
C ASP A 189 -5.14 8.61 7.38
N GLY A 190 -6.07 9.47 7.76
CA GLY A 190 -5.79 10.77 8.36
C GLY A 190 -5.15 10.58 9.73
N LYS A 191 -4.23 11.46 10.09
CA LYS A 191 -3.51 11.41 11.37
C LYS A 191 -3.91 12.64 12.14
N TYR A 192 -4.48 12.46 13.33
CA TYR A 192 -4.90 13.57 14.18
C TYR A 192 -3.65 14.29 14.74
N PHE A 193 -3.71 15.61 14.90
CA PHE A 193 -2.62 16.46 15.44
C PHE A 193 -1.33 16.46 14.60
N CYS A 194 -1.47 16.41 13.27
CA CYS A 194 -0.37 16.00 12.42
C CYS A 194 -0.26 16.75 11.09
N ASP A 195 -0.95 17.87 10.95
CA ASP A 195 -0.82 18.78 9.81
C ASP A 195 0.24 19.84 10.10
#